data_AF-A0A222XCB8-F1
#
_entry.id   AF-A0A222XCB8-F1
#
_cell.length_a   1.000
_cell.length_b   1.000
_cell.length_c   1.000
_cell.angle_alpha   90.00
_cell.angle_beta   90.00
_cell.angle_gamma   90.00
#
_symmetry.space_group_name_H-M   'P 1'
#
loop_
_entity.id
_entity.type
_entity.pdbx_description
1 polymer ?
#
loop_
_entity_poly.entity_id
_entity_poly.type
_entity_poly.pdbx_seq_one_letter_code
_entity_poly.pdbx_strand_id
1 'polypeptide(L)'
;MSSVTTIKVPRHLRDRLAQRARASHTTLAGALEQALDAAEEQEFWTAVRISNQRTDADPLASVALRDDLEDSADDALGTDGW
;
A
#
# COMPACT_ATOMS: atom_id res chain seq x y z
N MET A 1 16.98 -17.94 18.19
CA MET A 1 16.99 -19.22 17.43
C MET A 1 15.72 -19.25 16.62
N SER A 2 15.81 -19.33 15.29
CA SER A 2 14.62 -19.41 14.43
C SER A 2 13.96 -20.78 14.61
N SER A 3 12.71 -20.80 15.07
CA SER A 3 11.93 -22.03 15.20
C SER A 3 11.43 -22.45 13.82
N VAL A 4 11.73 -23.68 13.40
CA VAL A 4 11.29 -24.23 12.12
C VAL A 4 10.13 -25.19 12.37
N THR A 5 9.07 -25.05 11.59
CA THR A 5 7.91 -25.95 11.61
C THR A 5 7.60 -26.48 10.22
N THR A 6 6.87 -27.60 10.14
CA THR A 6 6.46 -28.21 8.87
C THR A 6 4.94 -28.20 8.75
N ILE A 7 4.44 -27.67 7.65
CA ILE A 7 3.00 -27.63 7.34
C ILE A 7 2.71 -28.63 6.23
N LYS A 8 1.70 -29.47 6.42
CA LYS A 8 1.22 -30.36 5.36
C LYS A 8 0.30 -29.58 4.43
N VAL A 9 0.65 -29.54 3.15
CA VAL A 9 -0.14 -28.88 2.10
C VAL A 9 -0.44 -29.86 0.96
N PRO A 10 -1.52 -29.64 0.19
CA PRO A 10 -1.75 -30.38 -1.04
C PRO A 10 -0.56 -30.27 -2.01
N ARG A 11 -0.27 -31.35 -2.75
CA ARG A 11 0.87 -31.38 -3.68
C ARG A 11 0.82 -30.26 -4.73
N HIS A 12 -0.36 -30.02 -5.30
CA HIS A 12 -0.55 -28.94 -6.28
C HIS A 12 -0.18 -27.56 -5.71
N LEU A 13 -0.48 -27.30 -4.44
CA LEU A 13 -0.16 -26.03 -3.79
C LEU A 13 1.34 -25.89 -3.57
N ARG A 14 1.99 -26.96 -3.08
CA ARG A 14 3.45 -27.00 -2.95
C ARG A 14 4.14 -26.73 -4.29
N ASP A 15 3.65 -27.33 -5.37
CA ASP A 15 4.27 -27.19 -6.68
C ASP A 15 4.11 -25.77 -7.24
N ARG A 16 2.95 -25.14 -7.02
CA ARG A 16 2.74 -23.71 -7.32
C ARG A 16 3.68 -22.82 -6.50
N LEU A 17 3.82 -23.10 -5.20
CA LEU A 17 4.73 -22.34 -4.32
C LEU A 17 6.18 -22.51 -4.76
N ALA A 18 6.58 -23.71 -5.17
CA ALA A 18 7.92 -23.99 -5.69
C ALA A 18 8.19 -23.25 -7.00
N GLN A 19 7.20 -23.14 -7.89
CA GLN A 19 7.33 -22.36 -9.12
C GLN A 19 7.52 -20.87 -8.81
N ARG A 20 6.73 -20.32 -7.88
CA ARG A 20 6.87 -18.92 -7.42
C ARG A 20 8.22 -18.66 -6.76
N ALA A 21 8.67 -19.57 -5.91
CA ALA A 21 9.98 -19.50 -5.25
C ALA A 21 11.12 -19.47 -6.26
N ARG A 22 11.07 -20.34 -7.29
CA ARG A 22 12.05 -20.34 -8.38
C ARG A 22 12.04 -19.04 -9.18
N ALA A 23 10.86 -18.53 -9.54
CA ALA A 23 10.75 -17.27 -10.28
C ALA A 23 11.29 -16.07 -9.49
N SER A 24 11.15 -16.09 -8.17
CA SER A 24 11.59 -15.02 -7.27
C SER A 24 12.97 -15.27 -6.65
N HIS A 25 13.68 -16.31 -7.10
CA HIS A 25 15.01 -16.71 -6.64
C HIS A 25 15.11 -16.84 -5.10
N THR A 26 14.04 -17.35 -4.47
CA THR A 26 13.91 -17.47 -3.02
C THR A 26 13.60 -18.90 -2.57
N THR A 27 13.59 -19.13 -1.27
CA THR A 27 13.21 -20.42 -0.67
C THR A 27 11.69 -20.58 -0.65
N LEU A 28 11.19 -21.81 -0.43
CA LEU A 28 9.74 -22.03 -0.25
C LEU A 28 9.17 -21.25 0.94
N ALA A 29 9.94 -21.10 2.02
CA ALA A 29 9.57 -20.30 3.18
C ALA A 29 9.53 -18.80 2.80
N GLY A 30 10.56 -18.29 2.12
CA GLY A 30 10.57 -16.90 1.67
C GLY A 30 9.48 -16.58 0.65
N ALA A 31 9.12 -17.52 -0.22
CA ALA A 31 7.98 -17.36 -1.13
C ALA A 31 6.63 -17.35 -0.40
N LEU A 32 6.54 -18.04 0.74
CA LEU A 32 5.36 -18.01 1.61
C LEU A 32 5.27 -16.69 2.36
N GLU A 33 6.37 -16.21 2.93
CA GLU A 33 6.47 -14.89 3.59
C GLU A 33 6.04 -13.77 2.64
N GLN A 34 6.63 -13.72 1.44
CA GLN A 34 6.26 -12.73 0.42
C GLN A 34 4.79 -12.84 -0.03
N ALA A 35 4.20 -14.04 0.02
CA ALA A 35 2.79 -14.21 -0.31
C ALA A 35 1.87 -13.72 0.80
N LEU A 36 2.29 -13.83 2.06
CA LEU A 36 1.59 -13.28 3.22
C LEU A 36 1.69 -11.76 3.22
N ASP A 37 2.89 -11.20 3.07
CA ASP A 37 3.10 -9.75 3.01
C ASP A 37 2.23 -9.09 1.94
N ALA A 38 2.16 -9.70 0.75
CA ALA A 38 1.33 -9.19 -0.34
C ALA A 38 -0.18 -9.27 -0.03
N ALA A 39 -0.63 -10.28 0.72
CA ALA A 39 -2.02 -10.40 1.13
C ALA A 39 -2.37 -9.37 2.22
N GLU A 40 -1.49 -9.20 3.21
CA GLU A 40 -1.62 -8.19 4.27
C GLU A 40 -1.62 -6.77 3.69
N GLU A 41 -0.74 -6.49 2.74
CA GLU A 41 -0.71 -5.22 2.03
C GLU A 41 -2.01 -4.97 1.26
N GLN A 42 -2.54 -5.99 0.58
CA GLN A 42 -3.81 -5.88 -0.13
C GLN A 42 -4.99 -5.61 0.82
N GLU A 43 -5.02 -6.27 1.97
CA GLU A 43 -6.02 -6.04 3.02
C GLU A 43 -5.91 -4.62 3.59
N PHE A 44 -4.68 -4.17 3.87
CA PHE A 44 -4.40 -2.81 4.32
C PHE A 44 -4.91 -1.77 3.32
N TRP A 45 -4.55 -1.88 2.04
CA TRP A 45 -5.02 -0.93 1.02
C TRP A 45 -6.53 -0.98 0.80
N THR A 46 -7.15 -2.16 0.98
CA THR A 46 -8.61 -2.30 0.94
C THR A 46 -9.27 -1.55 2.10
N ALA A 47 -8.72 -1.69 3.31
CA ALA A 47 -9.20 -0.97 4.49
C ALA A 47 -9.03 0.55 4.35
N VAL A 48 -7.88 1.02 3.84
CA VAL A 48 -7.63 2.44 3.57
C VAL A 48 -8.66 2.98 2.58
N ARG A 49 -8.93 2.27 1.47
CA ARG A 49 -9.92 2.70 0.48
C ARG A 49 -11.32 2.81 1.09
N ILE A 50 -11.73 1.83 1.90
CA ILE A 50 -13.03 1.86 2.58
C ILE A 50 -13.10 3.02 3.57
N SER A 51 -12.02 3.27 4.32
CA SER A 51 -11.93 4.39 5.25
C SER A 51 -12.05 5.73 4.52
N ASN A 52 -11.30 5.92 3.43
CA ASN A 52 -11.35 7.17 2.66
C ASN A 52 -12.72 7.39 2.00
N GLN A 53 -13.37 6.35 1.48
CA GLN A 53 -14.73 6.46 0.94
C GLN A 53 -15.77 6.88 2.01
N ARG A 54 -15.54 6.57 3.29
CA ARG A 54 -16.39 7.06 4.39
C ARG A 54 -16.06 8.50 4.77
N THR A 55 -14.84 8.96 4.50
CA THR A 55 -14.37 10.32 4.78
C THR A 55 -14.67 11.29 3.63
N ASP A 56 -14.87 10.85 2.39
CA ASP A 56 -15.30 11.71 1.26
C ASP A 56 -16.70 12.34 1.45
N ALA A 57 -17.39 12.03 2.55
CA ALA A 57 -18.51 12.80 3.07
C ALA A 57 -18.05 14.01 3.92
N ASP A 58 -16.81 14.49 3.75
CA ASP A 58 -16.26 15.66 4.43
C ASP A 58 -16.65 16.95 3.68
N PRO A 59 -17.48 17.83 4.27
CA PRO A 59 -17.83 19.12 3.68
C PRO A 59 -16.63 20.06 3.47
N LEU A 60 -15.43 19.72 3.99
CA LEU A 60 -14.20 20.49 3.75
C LEU A 60 -13.50 20.15 2.43
N ALA A 61 -13.84 19.03 1.77
CA ALA A 61 -13.29 18.71 0.44
C ALA A 61 -13.63 19.81 -0.59
N SER A 62 -14.81 20.44 -0.47
CA SER A 62 -15.18 21.60 -1.30
C SER A 62 -14.39 22.88 -0.99
N VAL A 63 -13.81 22.99 0.21
CA VAL A 63 -12.97 24.13 0.60
C VAL A 63 -11.56 23.96 0.05
N ALA A 64 -11.03 22.73 0.04
CA ALA A 64 -9.71 22.43 -0.51
C ALA A 64 -9.66 22.45 -2.06
N LEU A 65 -10.79 22.19 -2.73
CA LEU A 65 -10.94 22.35 -4.19
C LEU A 65 -11.08 23.82 -4.62
N ARG A 66 -11.23 24.75 -3.67
CA ARG A 66 -11.17 26.18 -3.94
C ARG A 66 -9.70 26.54 -4.08
N ASP A 67 -9.16 26.15 -5.23
CA ASP A 67 -7.84 26.49 -5.71
C ASP A 67 -7.76 28.02 -5.86
N ASP A 68 -7.10 28.69 -4.91
CA ASP A 68 -6.83 30.13 -4.93
C ASP A 68 -5.38 30.39 -5.37
N LEU A 69 -4.79 29.50 -6.18
CA LEU A 69 -3.44 29.67 -6.76
C LEU A 69 -3.33 30.87 -7.72
N GLU A 70 -4.45 31.47 -8.11
CA GLU A 70 -4.50 32.72 -8.89
C GLU A 70 -4.69 33.97 -7.99
N ASP A 71 -4.62 33.85 -6.66
CA ASP A 71 -4.72 35.01 -5.77
C ASP A 71 -3.51 35.93 -5.96
N SER A 72 -3.77 37.06 -6.62
CA SER A 72 -2.84 38.18 -6.80
C SER A 72 -2.25 38.74 -5.50
N ALA A 73 -2.76 38.37 -4.32
CA ALA A 73 -2.14 38.68 -3.03
C ALA A 73 -0.82 37.93 -2.80
N ASP A 74 -0.63 36.73 -3.36
CA ASP A 74 0.61 35.95 -3.21
C ASP A 74 1.77 36.57 -4.02
N ASP A 75 1.48 37.19 -5.17
CA ASP A 75 2.46 37.94 -5.98
C ASP A 75 3.00 39.19 -5.25
N ALA A 76 2.24 39.72 -4.28
CA ALA A 76 2.65 40.88 -3.48
C ALA A 76 3.70 40.52 -2.40
N LEU A 77 3.88 39.24 -2.08
CA LEU A 77 4.84 38.78 -1.05
C LEU A 77 6.28 38.64 -1.59
N GLY A 78 6.50 38.81 -2.90
CA GLY A 78 7.82 38.67 -3.55
C GLY A 78 8.68 39.94 -3.59
N THR A 79 8.14 41.11 -3.23
CA THR A 79 8.83 42.40 -3.47
C THR A 79 9.68 42.93 -2.31
N ASP A 80 9.60 42.33 -1.11
CA ASP A 80 10.42 42.76 0.04
C ASP A 80 11.43 41.67 0.46
N GLY A 81 12.58 41.67 -0.22
CA GLY A 81 13.88 41.40 0.42
C GLY A 81 14.45 39.97 0.35
N TRP A 82 15.48 39.80 -0.48
CA TRP A 82 16.68 39.03 -0.18
C TRP A 82 17.87 39.99 -0.09
#